data_AF-A0A328F9F7-F1
#
_entry.id   AF-A0A328F9F7-F1
#
_cell.length_a   1.000
_cell.length_b   1.000
_cell.length_c   1.000
_cell.angle_alpha   90.00
_cell.angle_beta   90.00
_cell.angle_gamma   90.00
#
_symmetry.space_group_name_H-M   'P 1'
#
loop_
_entity.id
_entity.type
_entity.pdbx_description
1 polymer ?
#
loop_
_entity_poly.entity_id
_entity_poly.type
_entity_poly.pdbx_seq_one_letter_code
_entity_poly.pdbx_strand_id
1 'polypeptide(L)'
;MNFIDRINKWREVGYEVILYFLYLPNAELAVRRVKLRVAQGGHNVPENVISRRYRRGWDNFQKHYKQIVDDWIIFDNSGDQPLIMEEKR
;
A
#
# COMPACT_ATOMS: atom_id res chain seq x y z
N MET A 1 -18.59 -4.11 4.89
CA MET A 1 -18.32 -2.92 4.07
C MET A 1 -16.85 -2.93 3.70
N ASN A 2 -16.54 -3.03 2.40
CA ASN A 2 -15.16 -3.07 1.93
C ASN A 2 -14.56 -1.63 1.92
N PHE A 3 -13.27 -1.46 1.63
CA PHE A 3 -12.65 -0.12 1.61
C PHE A 3 -13.16 0.78 0.48
N ILE A 4 -13.54 0.21 -0.67
CA ILE A 4 -14.10 0.97 -1.80
C ILE A 4 -15.41 1.63 -1.36
N ASP A 5 -16.32 0.86 -0.75
CA ASP A 5 -17.60 1.37 -0.24
C ASP A 5 -17.39 2.50 0.78
N ARG A 6 -16.36 2.38 1.63
CA ARG A 6 -16.02 3.42 2.62
C ARG A 6 -15.50 4.69 1.96
N ILE A 7 -14.59 4.57 0.99
CA ILE A 7 -14.05 5.71 0.25
C ILE A 7 -15.19 6.46 -0.43
N ASN A 8 -16.08 5.75 -1.13
CA ASN A 8 -17.24 6.36 -1.80
C ASN A 8 -18.13 7.09 -0.78
N LYS A 9 -18.44 6.45 0.35
CA LYS A 9 -19.25 7.08 1.40
C LYS A 9 -18.59 8.33 1.99
N TRP A 10 -17.28 8.33 2.18
CA TRP A 10 -16.57 9.52 2.68
C TRP A 10 -16.65 10.67 1.68
N ARG A 11 -16.46 10.39 0.40
CA ARG A 11 -16.60 11.39 -0.66
C ARG A 11 -18.03 11.92 -0.78
N GLU A 12 -19.03 11.04 -0.69
CA GLU A 12 -20.46 11.41 -0.69
C GLU A 12 -20.85 12.38 0.43
N VAL A 13 -20.20 12.28 1.60
CA VAL A 13 -20.45 13.18 2.74
C VAL A 13 -19.49 14.38 2.79
N GLY A 14 -18.71 14.61 1.73
CA GLY A 14 -17.90 15.81 1.54
C GLY A 14 -16.46 15.74 2.06
N TYR A 15 -15.94 14.56 2.38
CA TYR A 15 -14.51 14.41 2.67
C TYR A 15 -13.68 14.33 1.39
N GLU A 16 -12.51 14.96 1.43
CA GLU A 16 -11.42 14.69 0.51
C GLU A 16 -10.64 13.45 0.98
N VAL A 17 -10.43 12.50 0.08
CA VAL A 17 -9.72 11.26 0.37
C VAL A 17 -8.40 11.25 -0.38
N ILE A 18 -7.30 11.33 0.37
CA ILE A 18 -5.93 11.27 -0.15
C ILE A 18 -5.31 9.92 0.20
N LEU A 19 -4.79 9.20 -0.82
CA LEU A 19 -4.15 7.90 -0.65
C LEU A 19 -2.62 7.97 -0.76
N TYR A 20 -1.93 7.68 0.33
CA TYR A 20 -0.49 7.47 0.36
C TYR A 20 -0.19 5.98 0.17
N PHE A 21 0.39 5.60 -0.97
CA PHE A 21 0.75 4.22 -1.26
C PHE A 21 2.26 3.98 -1.13
N LEU A 22 2.64 3.08 -0.21
CA LEU A 22 4.05 2.70 -0.02
C LEU A 22 4.39 1.49 -0.89
N TYR A 23 5.18 1.74 -1.93
CA TYR A 23 5.69 0.73 -2.85
C TYR A 23 7.08 0.23 -2.42
N LEU A 24 7.39 -1.01 -2.81
CA LEU A 24 8.74 -1.58 -2.75
C LEU A 24 9.06 -2.12 -4.14
N PRO A 25 10.32 -2.23 -4.57
CA PRO A 25 10.67 -2.71 -5.90
C PRO A 25 10.25 -4.17 -6.17
N ASN A 26 10.16 -5.01 -5.13
CA ASN A 26 9.81 -6.43 -5.26
C ASN A 26 9.29 -7.05 -3.95
N ALA A 27 8.72 -8.26 -4.07
CA ALA A 27 8.14 -8.99 -2.94
C ALA A 27 9.22 -9.56 -2.00
N GLU A 28 10.40 -9.87 -2.52
CA GLU A 28 11.54 -10.40 -1.78
C GLU A 28 12.00 -9.40 -0.71
N LEU A 29 11.99 -8.10 -1.02
CA LEU A 29 12.29 -7.05 -0.04
C LEU A 29 11.25 -7.01 1.09
N ALA A 30 9.97 -7.20 0.78
CA ALA A 30 8.92 -7.29 1.79
C ALA A 30 9.13 -8.52 2.70
N VAL A 31 9.50 -9.67 2.12
CA VAL A 31 9.84 -10.89 2.88
C VAL A 31 11.04 -10.64 3.80
N ARG A 32 12.11 -10.03 3.27
CA ARG A 32 13.31 -9.69 4.06
C ARG A 32 12.97 -8.79 5.24
N ARG A 33 12.13 -7.77 5.03
CA ARG A 33 11.69 -6.85 6.11
C ARG A 33 10.88 -7.57 7.19
N VAL A 34 10.01 -8.51 6.83
CA VAL A 34 9.30 -9.32 7.83
C VAL A 34 10.27 -10.21 8.61
N LYS A 35 11.22 -10.87 7.94
CA LYS A 35 12.25 -11.69 8.62
C LYS A 35 13.05 -10.87 9.63
N LEU A 36 13.50 -9.67 9.25
CA LEU A 36 14.24 -8.76 10.13
C LEU A 36 13.41 -8.37 11.35
N ARG A 37 12.14 -8.00 11.16
CA ARG A 37 11.23 -7.66 12.27
C ARG A 37 10.98 -8.84 13.21
N VAL A 38 10.84 -10.06 12.66
CA VAL A 38 10.68 -11.28 13.47
C VAL A 38 11.92 -11.56 14.31
N ALA A 39 13.11 -11.39 13.74
CA ALA A 39 14.37 -11.52 14.49
C ALA A 39 14.47 -10.50 15.65
N GLN A 40 13.77 -9.36 15.56
CA GLN A 40 13.64 -8.35 16.60
C GLN A 40 12.44 -8.56 17.54
N GLY A 41 11.79 -9.73 17.49
CA GLY A 41 10.67 -10.11 18.37
C GLY A 41 9.28 -9.73 17.87
N GLY A 42 9.14 -9.27 16.61
CA GLY A 42 7.84 -8.93 16.04
C GLY A 42 7.06 -10.11 15.43
N HIS A 43 5.82 -9.84 14.99
CA HIS A 43 4.93 -10.86 14.44
C HIS A 43 5.38 -11.40 13.07
N ASN A 44 5.33 -12.73 12.92
CA ASN A 44 5.66 -13.43 11.69
C ASN A 44 4.47 -13.50 10.73
N VAL A 45 4.75 -13.41 9.43
CA VAL A 45 3.78 -13.66 8.36
C VAL A 45 4.42 -14.65 7.37
N PRO A 46 3.73 -15.74 6.99
CA PRO A 46 4.27 -16.71 6.03
C PRO A 46 4.64 -16.06 4.69
N GLU A 47 5.76 -16.47 4.09
CA GLU A 47 6.30 -15.84 2.86
C GLU A 47 5.30 -15.88 1.70
N ASN A 48 4.61 -17.00 1.50
CA ASN A 48 3.58 -17.13 0.47
C ASN A 48 2.43 -16.12 0.66
N VAL A 49 2.09 -15.80 1.91
CA VAL A 49 1.08 -14.80 2.25
C VAL A 49 1.61 -13.40 1.94
N ILE A 50 2.87 -13.10 2.25
CA ILE A 50 3.52 -11.82 1.93
C ILE A 50 3.51 -11.61 0.42
N SER A 51 4.04 -12.55 -0.36
CA SER A 51 4.14 -12.43 -1.82
C SER A 51 2.78 -12.29 -2.49
N ARG A 52 1.77 -13.07 -2.06
CA ARG A 52 0.39 -12.92 -2.56
C ARG A 52 -0.20 -11.56 -2.23
N ARG A 53 -0.02 -11.07 -0.99
CA ARG A 53 -0.57 -9.77 -0.55
C ARG A 53 0.14 -8.60 -1.20
N TYR A 54 1.45 -8.71 -1.44
CA TYR A 54 2.23 -7.71 -2.15
C TYR A 54 1.65 -7.46 -3.55
N ARG A 55 1.51 -8.54 -4.36
CA ARG A 55 0.94 -8.44 -5.72
C ARG A 55 -0.49 -7.91 -5.70
N ARG A 56 -1.34 -8.48 -4.84
CA ARG A 56 -2.74 -8.06 -4.71
C ARG A 56 -2.88 -6.60 -4.26
N GLY A 57 -2.00 -6.13 -3.39
CA GLY A 57 -2.00 -4.73 -2.94
C GLY A 57 -1.74 -3.76 -4.08
N TRP A 58 -0.72 -4.07 -4.90
CA TRP A 58 -0.41 -3.30 -6.11
C TRP A 58 -1.54 -3.33 -7.13
N ASP A 59 -2.08 -4.51 -7.43
CA ASP A 59 -3.22 -4.66 -8.34
C ASP A 59 -4.44 -3.86 -7.87
N ASN A 60 -4.75 -3.91 -6.57
CA ASN A 60 -5.87 -3.16 -6.01
C ASN A 60 -5.66 -1.64 -6.11
N PHE A 61 -4.43 -1.16 -5.86
CA PHE A 61 -4.09 0.25 -6.05
C PHE A 61 -4.31 0.66 -7.50
N GLN A 62 -3.72 -0.07 -8.44
CA GLN A 62 -3.77 0.24 -9.87
C GLN A 62 -5.18 0.18 -10.46
N LYS A 63 -5.97 -0.83 -10.08
CA LYS A 63 -7.29 -1.11 -10.69
C LYS A 63 -8.45 -0.43 -9.98
N HIS A 64 -8.32 -0.14 -8.69
CA HIS A 64 -9.46 0.31 -7.88
C HIS A 64 -9.16 1.62 -7.16
N TYR A 65 -8.18 1.64 -6.26
CA TYR A 65 -8.07 2.76 -5.33
C TYR A 65 -7.69 4.07 -6.00
N LYS A 66 -6.72 4.07 -6.92
CA LYS A 66 -6.27 5.30 -7.60
C LYS A 66 -7.36 5.97 -8.47
N GLN A 67 -8.43 5.23 -8.79
CA GLN A 67 -9.55 5.69 -9.61
C GLN A 67 -10.64 6.40 -8.78
N ILE A 68 -10.75 6.07 -7.49
CA ILE A 68 -11.90 6.45 -6.66
C ILE A 68 -11.56 7.46 -5.56
N VAL A 69 -10.27 7.65 -5.27
CA VAL A 69 -9.78 8.68 -4.34
C VAL A 69 -9.62 10.01 -5.07
N ASP A 70 -9.61 11.11 -4.31
CA ASP A 70 -9.42 12.44 -4.87
C ASP A 70 -7.97 12.59 -5.33
N ASP A 71 -7.01 12.32 -4.44
CA ASP A 71 -5.58 12.35 -4.73
C ASP A 71 -4.85 11.08 -4.28
N TRP A 72 -3.70 10.85 -4.89
CA TRP A 72 -2.82 9.75 -4.49
C TRP A 72 -1.35 10.06 -4.76
N ILE A 73 -0.49 9.49 -3.92
CA ILE A 73 0.95 9.58 -4.06
C ILE A 73 1.55 8.20 -3.85
N ILE A 74 2.43 7.77 -4.76
CA ILE A 74 3.21 6.55 -4.66
C ILE A 74 4.59 6.92 -4.14
N PHE A 75 5.01 6.28 -3.05
CA PHE A 75 6.35 6.39 -2.52
C PHE A 75 7.14 5.10 -2.74
N ASP A 76 8.34 5.20 -3.29
CA ASP A 76 9.34 4.15 -3.11
C ASP A 76 9.80 4.21 -1.66
N ASN A 77 9.48 3.16 -0.91
CA ASN A 77 9.84 3.02 0.49
C ASN A 77 10.98 2.00 0.67
N SER A 78 11.84 1.79 -0.33
CA SER A 78 12.93 0.82 -0.29
C SER A 78 14.14 1.27 0.52
N GLY A 79 14.44 2.57 0.52
CA GLY A 79 15.54 3.20 1.25
C GLY A 79 15.16 3.68 2.66
N ASP A 80 16.02 4.52 3.24
CA ASP A 80 15.86 5.08 4.59
C ASP A 80 14.81 6.20 4.64
N GLN A 81 14.57 6.87 3.51
CA GLN A 81 13.58 7.92 3.33
C GLN A 81 12.67 7.57 2.15
N PRO A 82 11.33 7.71 2.29
CA PRO A 82 10.42 7.51 1.18
C PRO A 82 10.64 8.55 0.07
N LEU A 83 10.72 8.12 -1.18
CA LEU A 83 10.86 8.98 -2.35
C LEU A 83 9.58 8.95 -3.18
N ILE A 84 9.07 10.10 -3.61
CA ILE A 84 7.89 10.16 -4.48
C ILE A 84 8.27 9.57 -5.85
N MET A 85 7.49 8.59 -6.30
CA MET A 85 7.61 7.97 -7.62
C MET A 85 6.63 8.58 -8.62
N GLU A 86 5.39 8.77 -8.19
CA GLU A 86 4.27 9.23 -9.03
C GLU A 86 3.21 9.84 -8.11
N GLU A 87 2.52 10.88 -8.58
CA GLU A 87 1.41 11.49 -7.86
C GLU A 87 0.32 11.99 -8.81
N LYS A 88 -0.91 11.99 -8.31
CA LYS A 88 -2.04 12.76 -8.85
C LYS A 88 -2.42 13.81 -7.81
N ARG A 89 -2.56 15.04 -8.28
CA ARG A 89 -3.12 16.21 -7.58
C ARG A 89 -4.32 16.75 -8.36
#